data_AF-A0A953UUU7-F1
#
_entry.id   AF-A0A953UUU7-F1
#
_cell.length_a   1.000
_cell.length_b   1.000
_cell.length_c   1.000
_cell.angle_alpha   90.00
_cell.angle_beta   90.00
_cell.angle_gamma   90.00
#
_symmetry.space_group_name_H-M   'P 1'
#
loop_
_entity.id
_entity.type
_entity.pdbx_description
1 polymer ?
#
loop_
_entity_poly.entity_id
_entity_poly.type
_entity_poly.pdbx_seq_one_letter_code
_entity_poly.pdbx_strand_id
1 'polypeptide(L)'
;MTTKPAQAKNQPFVTDIQELRKRARQHMEDGAVTSAYKADRETVIRILNEVLATEIVCVLRYKRHYYMASGIHAQAVAEEFLEHAKEEQSHADIAAERINQLGGEPNFNPEGLATRSHSQYVEGKNLLDMVREDLVAERIAVESYNEIIRYLGDDDPTTRIAMEQILSKEEEHADDMKKLLDTLSKDERFADAKA
;
A
#
# COMPACT_ATOMS: atom_id res chain seq x y z
N MET A 1 -3.62 -59.41 11.04
CA MET A 1 -2.79 -58.39 10.35
C MET A 1 -2.78 -57.15 11.22
N THR A 2 -1.69 -56.94 11.96
CA THR A 2 -1.52 -55.80 12.87
C THR A 2 -0.91 -54.63 12.11
N THR A 3 -1.69 -53.57 11.90
CA THR A 3 -1.22 -52.32 11.29
C THR A 3 -0.44 -51.51 12.32
N LYS A 4 0.83 -51.25 12.02
CA LYS A 4 1.75 -50.44 12.83
C LYS A 4 1.37 -48.95 12.70
N PRO A 5 1.21 -48.18 13.78
CA PRO A 5 0.93 -46.76 13.68
C PRO A 5 2.15 -46.02 13.13
N ALA A 6 1.93 -45.13 12.16
CA ALA A 6 2.96 -44.26 11.61
C ALA A 6 3.46 -43.30 12.69
N GLN A 7 4.76 -43.34 12.99
CA GLN A 7 5.41 -42.37 13.86
C GLN A 7 5.35 -41.00 13.20
N ALA A 8 4.59 -40.07 13.80
CA ALA A 8 4.70 -38.65 13.51
C ALA A 8 6.16 -38.23 13.77
N LYS A 9 6.84 -37.77 12.72
CA LYS A 9 8.18 -37.18 12.85
C LYS A 9 8.04 -35.89 13.65
N ASN A 10 8.28 -35.95 14.96
CA ASN A 10 8.58 -34.78 15.78
C ASN A 10 9.90 -34.19 15.26
N GLN A 11 9.81 -33.26 14.30
CA GLN A 11 10.95 -32.42 13.98
C GLN A 11 11.13 -31.45 15.16
N PRO A 12 12.30 -31.44 15.83
CA PRO A 12 12.53 -30.50 16.92
C PRO A 12 12.46 -29.07 16.39
N PHE A 13 11.69 -28.22 17.06
CA PHE A 13 11.47 -26.80 16.75
C PHE A 13 12.76 -25.95 16.83
N VAL A 14 13.86 -26.50 17.35
CA VAL A 14 15.05 -25.72 17.66
C VAL A 14 16.11 -25.91 16.57
N THR A 15 16.13 -24.97 15.63
CA THR A 15 17.33 -24.66 14.84
C THR A 15 18.51 -24.52 15.80
N ASP A 16 19.67 -25.11 15.46
CA ASP A 16 20.88 -25.01 16.29
C ASP A 16 21.18 -23.53 16.64
N ILE A 17 20.94 -23.18 17.91
CA ILE A 17 21.08 -21.81 18.43
C ILE A 17 22.52 -21.33 18.30
N GLN A 18 23.51 -22.24 18.42
CA GLN A 18 24.91 -21.86 18.26
C GLN A 18 25.20 -21.50 16.80
N GLU A 19 24.65 -22.25 15.86
CA GLU A 19 24.80 -21.94 14.43
C GLU A 19 24.05 -20.66 14.06
N LEU A 20 22.87 -20.38 14.64
CA LEU A 20 22.19 -19.09 14.48
C LEU A 20 23.05 -17.92 14.97
N ARG A 21 23.61 -18.02 16.18
CA ARG A 21 24.50 -16.98 16.75
C ARG A 21 25.75 -16.78 15.91
N LYS A 22 26.32 -17.87 15.37
CA LYS A 22 27.49 -17.82 14.50
C LYS A 22 27.17 -17.11 13.18
N ARG A 23 26.09 -17.51 12.49
CA ARG A 23 25.65 -16.86 11.25
C ARG A 23 25.34 -15.37 11.46
N ALA A 24 24.66 -15.02 12.55
CA ALA A 24 24.38 -13.61 12.87
C ALA A 24 25.66 -12.77 12.99
N ARG A 25 26.75 -13.31 13.56
CA ARG A 25 28.04 -12.61 13.64
C ARG A 25 28.75 -12.53 12.28
N GLN A 26 28.58 -13.52 11.42
CA GLN A 26 29.22 -13.56 10.10
C GLN A 26 28.58 -12.62 9.09
N HIS A 27 27.27 -12.37 9.24
CA HIS A 27 26.43 -11.63 8.30
C HIS A 27 25.86 -10.34 8.90
N MET A 28 26.58 -9.71 9.83
CA MET A 28 26.09 -8.51 10.53
C MET A 28 25.86 -7.32 9.59
N GLU A 29 26.64 -7.24 8.50
CA GLU A 29 26.52 -6.18 7.48
C GLU A 29 25.23 -6.31 6.64
N ASP A 30 24.57 -7.47 6.65
CA ASP A 30 23.30 -7.70 5.93
C ASP A 30 22.08 -7.16 6.71
N GLY A 31 22.31 -6.57 7.89
CA GLY A 31 21.28 -5.92 8.70
C GLY A 31 20.17 -6.87 9.15
N ALA A 32 18.91 -6.51 8.88
CA ALA A 32 17.74 -7.30 9.23
C ALA A 32 17.52 -8.51 8.31
N VAL A 33 18.21 -8.58 7.18
CA VAL A 33 18.09 -9.68 6.22
C VAL A 33 18.97 -10.83 6.69
N THR A 34 18.37 -12.01 6.82
CA THR A 34 19.08 -13.23 7.24
C THR A 34 18.91 -14.32 6.20
N SER A 35 19.68 -15.41 6.34
CA SER A 35 19.51 -16.62 5.51
C SER A 35 18.11 -17.28 5.58
N ALA A 36 17.23 -16.81 6.49
CA ALA A 36 15.84 -17.25 6.56
C ALA A 36 14.90 -16.47 5.63
N TYR A 37 15.34 -15.35 5.05
CA TYR A 37 14.60 -14.60 4.03
C TYR A 37 14.57 -15.41 2.73
N LYS A 38 13.38 -15.63 2.17
CA LYS A 38 13.20 -16.56 1.03
C LYS A 38 12.76 -15.89 -0.26
N ALA A 39 12.14 -14.71 -0.18
CA ALA A 39 11.68 -14.00 -1.37
C ALA A 39 12.88 -13.53 -2.22
N ASP A 40 12.61 -13.27 -3.50
CA ASP A 40 13.56 -12.55 -4.36
C ASP A 40 13.63 -11.08 -3.91
N ARG A 41 14.68 -10.77 -3.15
CA ARG A 41 14.89 -9.46 -2.53
C ARG A 41 14.94 -8.32 -3.56
N GLU A 42 15.56 -8.53 -4.71
CA GLU A 42 15.65 -7.49 -5.74
C GLU A 42 14.27 -7.19 -6.33
N THR A 43 13.49 -8.23 -6.57
CA THR A 43 12.10 -8.09 -7.02
C THR A 43 11.24 -7.41 -5.97
N VAL A 44 11.36 -7.76 -4.69
CA VAL A 44 10.60 -7.12 -3.60
C VAL A 44 10.96 -5.64 -3.48
N ILE A 45 12.24 -5.27 -3.54
CA ILE A 45 12.68 -3.87 -3.51
C ILE A 45 12.12 -3.08 -4.70
N ARG A 46 12.09 -3.68 -5.90
CA ARG A 46 11.50 -3.05 -7.09
C ARG A 46 10.00 -2.81 -6.88
N ILE A 47 9.26 -3.82 -6.45
CA ILE A 47 7.82 -3.72 -6.19
C ILE A 47 7.52 -2.64 -5.15
N LEU A 48 8.27 -2.61 -4.04
CA LEU A 48 8.06 -1.58 -3.01
C LEU A 48 8.38 -0.17 -3.52
N ASN A 49 9.30 -0.01 -4.48
CA ASN A 49 9.53 1.28 -5.13
C ASN A 49 8.37 1.69 -6.05
N GLU A 50 7.62 0.74 -6.61
CA GLU A 50 6.38 1.02 -7.34
C GLU A 50 5.24 1.40 -6.38
N VAL A 51 5.13 0.73 -5.23
CA VAL A 51 4.23 1.12 -4.12
C VAL A 51 4.55 2.53 -3.66
N LEU A 52 5.80 2.81 -3.31
CA LEU A 52 6.26 4.15 -2.90
C LEU A 52 5.90 5.22 -3.93
N ALA A 53 6.12 4.95 -5.22
CA ALA A 53 5.75 5.87 -6.28
C ALA A 53 4.23 6.09 -6.36
N THR A 54 3.44 5.05 -6.10
CA THR A 54 1.98 5.10 -6.03
C THR A 54 1.51 6.00 -4.90
N GLU A 55 2.01 5.79 -3.69
CA GLU A 55 1.59 6.61 -2.55
C GLU A 55 1.98 8.08 -2.71
N ILE A 56 3.17 8.37 -3.24
CA ILE A 56 3.56 9.76 -3.52
C ILE A 56 2.61 10.39 -4.55
N VAL A 57 2.20 9.67 -5.60
CA VAL A 57 1.22 10.18 -6.58
C VAL A 57 -0.15 10.41 -5.90
N CYS A 58 -0.59 9.50 -5.03
CA CYS A 58 -1.83 9.64 -4.26
C CYS A 58 -1.79 10.86 -3.32
N VAL A 59 -0.70 11.06 -2.55
CA VAL A 59 -0.47 12.27 -1.74
C VAL A 59 -0.64 13.53 -2.58
N LEU A 60 0.05 13.60 -3.72
CA LEU A 60 0.03 14.78 -4.57
C LEU A 60 -1.37 15.02 -5.17
N ARG A 61 -2.09 13.95 -5.54
CA ARG A 61 -3.45 14.03 -6.10
C ARG A 61 -4.44 14.52 -5.04
N TYR A 62 -4.46 13.88 -3.87
CA TYR A 62 -5.34 14.31 -2.77
C TYR A 62 -5.04 15.74 -2.31
N LYS A 63 -3.76 16.15 -2.23
CA LYS A 63 -3.42 17.56 -1.92
C LYS A 63 -3.98 18.51 -2.95
N ARG A 64 -3.89 18.18 -4.25
CA ARG A 64 -4.50 19.00 -5.30
C ARG A 64 -6.00 19.07 -5.12
N HIS A 65 -6.67 17.93 -4.92
CA HIS A 65 -8.13 17.88 -4.74
C HIS A 65 -8.59 18.67 -3.51
N TYR A 66 -7.86 18.58 -2.39
CA TYR A 66 -8.09 19.41 -1.21
C TYR A 66 -8.10 20.91 -1.55
N TYR A 67 -7.09 21.41 -2.24
CA TYR A 67 -6.99 22.84 -2.56
C TYR A 67 -7.99 23.30 -3.64
N MET A 68 -8.41 22.38 -4.51
CA MET A 68 -9.31 22.69 -5.62
C MET A 68 -10.79 22.44 -5.30
N ALA A 69 -11.09 21.80 -4.16
CA ALA A 69 -12.44 21.53 -3.71
C ALA A 69 -13.24 22.85 -3.56
N SER A 70 -14.38 22.92 -4.25
CA SER A 70 -15.26 24.10 -4.24
C SER A 70 -16.72 23.69 -4.42
N GLY A 71 -17.63 24.55 -3.97
CA GLY A 71 -19.08 24.27 -3.93
C GLY A 71 -19.62 24.06 -2.50
N ILE A 72 -20.93 23.84 -2.40
CA ILE A 72 -21.65 23.80 -1.11
C ILE A 72 -21.24 22.64 -0.19
N HIS A 73 -20.76 21.54 -0.77
CA HIS A 73 -20.29 20.36 -0.03
C HIS A 73 -18.76 20.33 0.16
N ALA A 74 -18.05 21.35 -0.33
CA ALA A 74 -16.60 21.28 -0.48
C ALA A 74 -15.84 21.14 0.84
N GLN A 75 -16.33 21.74 1.93
CA GLN A 75 -15.58 21.75 3.18
C GLN A 75 -15.35 20.33 3.72
N ALA A 76 -16.42 19.53 3.85
CA ALA A 76 -16.31 18.16 4.37
C ALA A 76 -15.50 17.26 3.45
N VAL A 77 -15.71 17.37 2.12
CA VAL A 77 -14.96 16.58 1.13
C VAL A 77 -13.47 16.96 1.12
N ALA A 78 -13.15 18.24 1.26
CA ALA A 78 -11.78 18.72 1.36
C ALA A 78 -11.09 18.20 2.64
N GLU A 79 -11.79 18.23 3.78
CA GLU A 79 -11.27 17.68 5.03
C GLU A 79 -10.90 16.19 4.87
N GLU A 80 -11.76 15.40 4.19
CA GLU A 80 -11.47 13.99 3.86
C GLU A 80 -10.25 13.84 2.96
N PHE A 81 -10.18 14.59 1.85
CA PHE A 81 -9.00 14.58 0.96
C PHE A 81 -7.71 14.92 1.69
N LEU A 82 -7.76 15.86 2.64
CA LEU A 82 -6.59 16.23 3.41
C LEU A 82 -6.18 15.13 4.39
N GLU A 83 -7.12 14.37 4.93
CA GLU A 83 -6.83 13.24 5.82
C GLU A 83 -6.19 12.10 5.04
N HIS A 84 -6.82 11.67 3.93
CA HIS A 84 -6.24 10.64 3.07
C HIS A 84 -4.83 11.04 2.61
N ALA A 85 -4.59 12.31 2.21
CA ALA A 85 -3.25 12.76 1.85
C ALA A 85 -2.18 12.57 2.94
N LYS A 86 -2.56 12.55 4.23
CA LYS A 86 -1.63 12.26 5.34
C LYS A 86 -1.45 10.75 5.54
N GLU A 87 -2.52 9.98 5.37
CA GLU A 87 -2.47 8.52 5.44
C GLU A 87 -1.60 7.97 4.29
N GLU A 88 -1.77 8.48 3.06
CA GLU A 88 -0.91 8.14 1.92
C GLU A 88 0.57 8.46 2.17
N GLN A 89 0.86 9.60 2.84
CA GLN A 89 2.23 9.93 3.21
C GLN A 89 2.79 8.91 4.21
N SER A 90 1.95 8.43 5.13
CA SER A 90 2.34 7.39 6.09
C SER A 90 2.57 6.05 5.38
N HIS A 91 1.80 5.72 4.34
CA HIS A 91 2.01 4.54 3.50
C HIS A 91 3.33 4.61 2.74
N ALA A 92 3.63 5.78 2.14
CA ALA A 92 4.91 6.04 1.50
C ALA A 92 6.10 5.83 2.45
N ASP A 93 5.97 6.32 3.69
CA ASP A 93 7.00 6.18 4.72
C ASP A 93 7.22 4.71 5.11
N ILE A 94 6.14 3.92 5.25
CA ILE A 94 6.21 2.47 5.51
C ILE A 94 6.96 1.76 4.38
N ALA A 95 6.62 2.04 3.12
CA ALA A 95 7.27 1.44 1.96
C ALA A 95 8.76 1.81 1.89
N ALA A 96 9.08 3.09 2.08
CA ALA A 96 10.46 3.59 2.07
C ALA A 96 11.31 2.97 3.19
N GLU A 97 10.78 2.89 4.41
CA GLU A 97 11.48 2.25 5.51
C GLU A 97 11.73 0.76 5.21
N ARG A 98 10.74 0.07 4.65
CA ARG A 98 10.89 -1.35 4.32
C ARG A 98 11.91 -1.59 3.20
N ILE A 99 11.96 -0.74 2.17
CA ILE A 99 13.00 -0.78 1.13
C ILE A 99 14.39 -0.68 1.76
N ASN A 100 14.59 0.28 2.66
CA ASN A 100 15.87 0.47 3.34
C ASN A 100 16.25 -0.73 4.23
N GLN A 101 15.28 -1.30 4.96
CA GLN A 101 15.51 -2.52 5.76
C GLN A 101 15.93 -3.73 4.93
N LEU A 102 15.52 -3.80 3.67
CA LEU A 102 15.92 -4.84 2.71
C LEU A 102 17.27 -4.53 2.02
N GLY A 103 17.90 -3.38 2.34
CA GLY A 103 19.16 -2.94 1.74
C GLY A 103 18.99 -2.28 0.36
N GLY A 104 17.76 -1.88 0.00
CA GLY A 104 17.49 -1.10 -1.20
C GLY A 104 17.49 0.41 -0.93
N GLU A 105 17.44 1.20 -2.01
CA GLU A 105 17.34 2.66 -1.94
C GLU A 105 15.91 3.10 -2.29
N PRO A 106 15.19 3.82 -1.41
CA PRO A 106 13.88 4.39 -1.71
C PRO A 106 13.98 5.48 -2.80
N ASN A 107 13.26 5.32 -3.90
CA ASN A 107 13.33 6.22 -5.05
C ASN A 107 12.27 7.34 -5.00
N PHE A 108 12.62 8.44 -4.32
CA PHE A 108 11.85 9.68 -4.26
C PHE A 108 12.06 10.62 -5.46
N ASN A 109 12.82 10.22 -6.49
CA ASN A 109 13.09 11.11 -7.62
C ASN A 109 11.77 11.42 -8.37
N PRO A 110 11.39 12.72 -8.53
CA PRO A 110 10.20 13.07 -9.30
C PRO A 110 10.28 12.60 -10.76
N GLU A 111 11.49 12.46 -11.31
CA GLU A 111 11.69 11.89 -12.64
C GLU A 111 11.23 10.43 -12.69
N GLY A 112 10.32 10.13 -13.62
CA GLY A 112 9.75 8.80 -13.80
C GLY A 112 8.76 8.37 -12.69
N LEU A 113 8.40 9.26 -11.75
CA LEU A 113 7.49 8.94 -10.65
C LEU A 113 6.14 8.41 -11.17
N ALA A 114 5.52 9.13 -12.11
CA ALA A 114 4.26 8.71 -12.73
C ALA A 114 4.39 7.41 -13.55
N THR A 115 5.59 7.09 -14.05
CA THR A 115 5.83 5.85 -14.80
C THR A 115 5.95 4.63 -13.88
N ARG A 116 6.45 4.83 -12.65
CA ARG A 116 6.58 3.76 -11.65
C ARG A 116 5.30 3.53 -10.86
N SER A 117 4.49 4.57 -10.72
CA SER A 117 3.20 4.50 -10.03
C SER A 117 2.22 3.59 -10.79
N HIS A 118 1.44 2.81 -10.05
CA HIS A 118 0.31 2.06 -10.61
C HIS A 118 -0.90 2.96 -10.83
N SER A 119 -1.03 4.03 -10.04
CA SER A 119 -2.13 4.98 -10.08
C SER A 119 -1.80 6.22 -10.92
N GLN A 120 -2.83 6.90 -11.41
CA GLN A 120 -2.65 8.11 -12.23
C GLN A 120 -2.84 9.39 -11.41
N TYR A 121 -2.13 10.43 -11.81
CA TYR A 121 -2.39 11.79 -11.37
C TYR A 121 -3.49 12.40 -12.23
N VAL A 122 -4.75 12.10 -11.92
CA VAL A 122 -5.90 12.72 -12.59
C VAL A 122 -6.40 13.89 -11.76
N GLU A 123 -6.59 15.01 -12.44
CA GLU A 123 -6.93 16.28 -11.83
C GLU A 123 -8.42 16.41 -11.43
N GLY A 124 -9.35 15.83 -12.19
CA GLY A 124 -10.77 16.08 -12.02
C GLY A 124 -11.21 17.52 -12.38
N LYS A 125 -12.40 17.65 -12.97
CA LYS A 125 -12.96 18.93 -13.45
C LYS A 125 -13.83 19.65 -12.41
N ASN A 126 -14.42 18.91 -11.49
CA ASN A 126 -15.30 19.40 -10.43
C ASN A 126 -15.24 18.44 -9.22
N LEU A 127 -15.93 18.79 -8.14
CA LEU A 127 -15.87 18.02 -6.88
C LEU A 127 -16.29 16.55 -7.06
N LEU A 128 -17.34 16.28 -7.84
CA LEU A 128 -17.80 14.92 -8.12
C LEU A 128 -16.77 14.12 -8.93
N ASP A 129 -16.12 14.77 -9.88
CA ASP A 129 -15.07 14.19 -10.70
C ASP A 129 -13.84 13.85 -9.87
N MET A 130 -13.40 14.75 -8.98
CA MET A 130 -12.29 14.50 -8.05
C MET A 130 -12.54 13.25 -7.19
N VAL A 131 -13.71 13.15 -6.55
CA VAL A 131 -14.08 11.97 -5.74
C VAL A 131 -14.13 10.69 -6.58
N ARG A 132 -14.60 10.78 -7.84
CA ARG A 132 -14.61 9.63 -8.76
C ARG A 132 -13.19 9.17 -9.08
N GLU A 133 -12.30 10.09 -9.40
CA GLU A 133 -10.91 9.78 -9.76
C GLU A 133 -10.13 9.24 -8.56
N ASP A 134 -10.36 9.76 -7.36
CA ASP A 134 -9.80 9.20 -6.13
C ASP A 134 -10.32 7.79 -5.88
N LEU A 135 -11.63 7.53 -6.02
CA LEU A 135 -12.17 6.16 -5.91
C LEU A 135 -11.55 5.20 -6.94
N VAL A 136 -11.30 5.65 -8.17
CA VAL A 136 -10.65 4.81 -9.19
C VAL A 136 -9.22 4.48 -8.77
N ALA A 137 -8.48 5.47 -8.27
CA ALA A 137 -7.13 5.29 -7.77
C ALA A 137 -7.05 4.31 -6.59
N GLU A 138 -7.95 4.44 -5.60
CA GLU A 138 -7.95 3.51 -4.45
C GLU A 138 -8.24 2.08 -4.88
N ARG A 139 -9.13 1.89 -5.85
CA ARG A 139 -9.40 0.55 -6.38
C ARG A 139 -8.20 -0.04 -7.10
N ILE A 140 -7.41 0.77 -7.80
CA ILE A 140 -6.16 0.32 -8.42
C ILE A 140 -5.15 -0.10 -7.34
N ALA A 141 -5.00 0.70 -6.27
CA ALA A 141 -4.13 0.37 -5.15
C ALA A 141 -4.55 -0.93 -4.46
N VAL A 142 -5.84 -1.07 -4.12
CA VAL A 142 -6.42 -2.28 -3.52
C VAL A 142 -6.16 -3.54 -4.37
N GLU A 143 -6.38 -3.46 -5.68
CA GLU A 143 -6.15 -4.60 -6.59
C GLU A 143 -4.65 -4.94 -6.66
N SER A 144 -3.79 -3.95 -6.85
CA SER A 144 -2.34 -4.15 -6.93
C SER A 144 -1.77 -4.72 -5.64
N TYR A 145 -2.16 -4.18 -4.48
CA TYR A 145 -1.59 -4.56 -3.19
C TYR A 145 -2.02 -5.97 -2.78
N ASN A 146 -3.23 -6.38 -3.17
CA ASN A 146 -3.65 -7.77 -3.07
C ASN A 146 -2.74 -8.73 -3.86
N GLU A 147 -2.34 -8.36 -5.08
CA GLU A 147 -1.40 -9.17 -5.87
C GLU A 147 -0.02 -9.24 -5.23
N ILE A 148 0.48 -8.11 -4.72
CA ILE A 148 1.76 -8.04 -3.99
C ILE A 148 1.73 -8.93 -2.74
N ILE A 149 0.67 -8.86 -1.93
CA ILE A 149 0.51 -9.69 -0.72
C ILE A 149 0.54 -11.18 -1.06
N ARG A 150 -0.14 -11.59 -2.15
CA ARG A 150 -0.13 -12.99 -2.62
C ARG A 150 1.26 -13.40 -3.11
N TYR A 151 1.96 -12.51 -3.80
CA TYR A 151 3.33 -12.76 -4.26
C TYR A 151 4.31 -12.96 -3.09
N LEU A 152 4.21 -12.13 -2.05
CA LEU A 152 5.08 -12.20 -0.87
C LEU A 152 4.88 -13.50 -0.07
N GLY A 153 3.61 -13.96 0.04
CA GLY A 153 3.27 -15.24 0.66
C GLY A 153 3.90 -15.42 2.04
N ASP A 154 4.50 -16.59 2.28
CA ASP A 154 5.25 -16.87 3.52
C ASP A 154 6.76 -16.64 3.36
N ASP A 155 7.20 -16.14 2.20
CA ASP A 155 8.61 -15.96 1.85
C ASP A 155 9.17 -14.60 2.34
N ASP A 156 8.29 -13.60 2.53
CA ASP A 156 8.60 -12.32 3.19
C ASP A 156 7.43 -11.84 4.07
N PRO A 157 7.25 -12.42 5.27
CA PRO A 157 6.11 -12.13 6.13
C PRO A 157 6.11 -10.68 6.66
N THR A 158 7.27 -10.06 6.83
CA THR A 158 7.34 -8.68 7.34
C THR A 158 6.88 -7.68 6.28
N THR A 159 7.30 -7.84 5.02
CA THR A 159 6.78 -7.00 3.93
C THR A 159 5.29 -7.29 3.72
N ARG A 160 4.85 -8.55 3.84
CA ARG A 160 3.44 -8.89 3.72
C ARG A 160 2.59 -8.13 4.76
N ILE A 161 3.01 -8.13 6.02
CA ILE A 161 2.31 -7.39 7.09
C ILE A 161 2.26 -5.88 6.80
N ALA A 162 3.36 -5.30 6.33
CA ALA A 162 3.39 -3.89 5.95
C ALA A 162 2.38 -3.59 4.82
N MET A 163 2.32 -4.44 3.80
CA MET A 163 1.34 -4.31 2.71
C MET A 163 -0.10 -4.56 3.16
N GLU A 164 -0.34 -5.51 4.07
CA GLU A 164 -1.67 -5.76 4.66
C GLU A 164 -2.16 -4.55 5.47
N GLN A 165 -1.26 -3.85 6.16
CA GLN A 165 -1.59 -2.61 6.88
C GLN A 165 -2.00 -1.49 5.92
N ILE A 166 -1.24 -1.28 4.84
CA ILE A 166 -1.56 -0.29 3.80
C ILE A 166 -2.88 -0.67 3.11
N LEU A 167 -3.03 -1.92 2.66
CA LEU A 167 -4.25 -2.41 2.01
C LEU A 167 -5.50 -2.17 2.86
N SER A 168 -5.43 -2.42 4.17
CA SER A 168 -6.57 -2.19 5.07
C SER A 168 -7.01 -0.73 5.08
N LYS A 169 -6.09 0.22 4.85
CA LYS A 169 -6.39 1.64 4.73
C LYS A 169 -6.91 2.01 3.35
N GLU A 170 -6.36 1.45 2.28
CA GLU A 170 -6.90 1.68 0.93
C GLU A 170 -8.34 1.18 0.77
N GLU A 171 -8.70 0.08 1.43
CA GLU A 171 -10.09 -0.40 1.46
C GLU A 171 -11.03 0.56 2.22
N GLU A 172 -10.54 1.20 3.29
CA GLU A 172 -11.25 2.26 4.03
C GLU A 172 -11.42 3.50 3.15
N HIS A 173 -10.34 3.98 2.52
CA HIS A 173 -10.36 5.13 1.62
C HIS A 173 -11.34 4.93 0.46
N ALA A 174 -11.34 3.73 -0.15
CA ALA A 174 -12.27 3.38 -1.22
C ALA A 174 -13.74 3.40 -0.77
N ASP A 175 -14.04 2.92 0.44
CA ASP A 175 -15.40 2.96 0.99
C ASP A 175 -15.85 4.41 1.26
N ASP A 176 -14.97 5.26 1.78
CA ASP A 176 -15.28 6.66 2.05
C ASP A 176 -15.49 7.46 0.77
N MET A 177 -14.63 7.29 -0.24
CA MET A 177 -14.84 7.89 -1.56
C MET A 177 -16.15 7.39 -2.21
N LYS A 178 -16.52 6.12 -2.01
CA LYS A 178 -17.80 5.59 -2.50
C LYS A 178 -19.00 6.25 -1.82
N LYS A 179 -18.97 6.46 -0.51
CA LYS A 179 -20.03 7.15 0.24
C LYS A 179 -20.16 8.61 -0.18
N LEU A 180 -19.04 9.31 -0.37
CA LEU A 180 -19.02 10.68 -0.88
C LEU A 180 -19.62 10.75 -2.29
N LEU A 181 -19.21 9.83 -3.17
CA LEU A 181 -19.73 9.75 -4.53
C LEU A 181 -21.24 9.57 -4.55
N ASP A 182 -21.78 8.67 -3.71
CA ASP A 182 -23.22 8.41 -3.62
C ASP A 182 -24.01 9.61 -3.07
N THR A 183 -23.41 10.35 -2.15
CA THR A 183 -24.00 11.56 -1.55
C THR A 183 -24.07 12.67 -2.59
N LEU A 184 -22.93 13.02 -3.20
CA LEU A 184 -22.86 14.07 -4.22
C LEU A 184 -23.73 13.76 -5.44
N SER A 185 -23.77 12.50 -5.89
CA SER A 185 -24.59 12.08 -7.03
C SER A 185 -26.10 12.15 -6.76
N LYS A 186 -26.54 12.08 -5.49
CA LYS A 186 -27.96 12.29 -5.13
C LYS A 186 -28.32 13.77 -5.22
N ASP A 187 -27.45 14.64 -4.73
CA ASP A 187 -27.72 16.08 -4.67
C ASP A 187 -27.75 16.75 -6.04
N GLU A 188 -26.87 16.36 -6.99
CA GLU A 188 -26.95 16.87 -8.38
C GLU A 188 -28.28 16.49 -9.07
N ARG A 189 -28.79 15.28 -8.83
CA ARG A 189 -30.11 14.87 -9.36
C ARG A 189 -31.26 15.71 -8.79
N PHE A 190 -31.13 16.23 -7.57
CA PHE A 190 -32.11 17.15 -7.00
C PHE A 190 -31.96 18.58 -7.53
N ALA A 191 -30.75 18.98 -7.94
CA ALA A 191 -30.51 20.26 -8.60
C ALA A 191 -31.13 20.29 -10.01
N ASP A 192 -30.96 19.23 -10.79
CA ASP A 192 -31.52 19.12 -12.15
C ASP A 192 -33.05 18.92 -12.15
N ALA A 193 -33.62 18.30 -11.11
CA ALA A 193 -35.07 18.12 -10.99
C ALA A 193 -35.84 19.40 -10.61
N LYS A 194 -35.15 20.51 -10.33
CA LYS A 194 -35.74 21.82 -9.99
C LYS A 194 -35.52 22.89 -11.06
N ALA A 195 -34.86 22.56 -12.18
CA ALA A 195 -34.71 23.40 -13.35
C ALA A 195 -35.81 23.07 -14.39
#